data_AF-A0A2D3RJ29-F1
#
_entry.id   AF-A0A2D3RJ29-F1
#
_cell.length_a   1.000
_cell.length_b   1.000
_cell.length_c   1.000
_cell.angle_alpha   90.00
_cell.angle_beta   90.00
_cell.angle_gamma   90.00
#
_symmetry.space_group_name_H-M   'P 1'
#
loop_
_entity.id
_entity.type
_entity.pdbx_description
1 polymer ?
#
loop_
_entity_poly.entity_id
_entity_poly.type
_entity_poly.pdbx_seq_one_letter_code
_entity_poly.pdbx_strand_id
1 'polypeptide(L)'
;MNWKAVFIAGGIVGLSCAAVVYAQTVEGLDLGAIQKRADESAADAKAFVNDVMRRSDGVAEEARQTVESGEANHQQYVEAQGSAEGASELDRMMADVTGKMPTGEAPQFIVFASLSMPPESLKPLIRDTSKAGGAVVFQGFPGNSMKAFQQGIAKVIEPGQETGALGIDPRLFRAFDVKTVPAFVVVSTDFDLCDGLDCRTTPPPHDRMAGNVTVRYVLESFAAGGGPGARIAGTALKRLGAGG
;
A
#
# COMPACT_ATOMS: atom_id res chain seq x y z
N MET A 1 39.82 36.97 4.02
CA MET A 1 39.55 35.52 4.11
C MET A 1 38.75 35.14 2.87
N ASN A 2 39.28 34.21 2.07
CA ASN A 2 38.74 33.71 0.81
C ASN A 2 37.43 32.93 0.97
N TRP A 3 36.52 32.99 -0.02
CA TRP A 3 35.97 31.78 -0.67
C TRP A 3 35.35 32.12 -2.06
N LYS A 4 35.98 31.55 -3.09
CA LYS A 4 35.58 31.28 -4.49
C LYS A 4 34.08 30.91 -4.67
N ALA A 5 33.35 31.54 -5.60
CA ALA A 5 33.19 31.21 -7.03
C ALA A 5 32.12 30.15 -7.37
N VAL A 6 31.47 30.41 -8.52
CA VAL A 6 30.72 29.51 -9.42
C VAL A 6 29.21 29.38 -9.15
N PHE A 7 28.42 30.23 -9.82
CA PHE A 7 27.06 29.90 -10.25
C PHE A 7 27.09 29.60 -11.76
N ILE A 8 26.60 28.41 -12.10
CA ILE A 8 26.55 27.84 -13.45
C ILE A 8 25.27 28.30 -14.15
N ALA A 9 25.48 28.76 -15.38
CA ALA A 9 24.64 28.75 -16.58
C ALA A 9 23.13 28.46 -16.48
N GLY A 10 22.34 29.34 -17.11
CA GLY A 10 20.97 29.04 -17.52
C GLY A 10 20.14 30.25 -17.96
N GLY A 11 20.74 31.27 -18.57
CA GLY A 11 20.02 32.45 -19.06
C GLY A 11 19.35 32.18 -20.41
N ILE A 12 18.02 32.15 -20.40
CA ILE A 12 17.13 32.07 -21.57
C ILE A 12 17.47 33.20 -22.57
N VAL A 13 17.67 32.83 -23.83
CA VAL A 13 17.90 33.75 -24.94
C VAL A 13 16.64 34.63 -25.12
N GLY A 14 16.75 35.88 -24.68
CA GLY A 14 15.81 36.94 -25.03
C GLY A 14 15.97 37.28 -26.50
N LEU A 15 15.01 36.88 -27.33
CA LEU A 15 14.90 37.28 -28.73
C LEU A 15 14.48 38.76 -28.77
N SER A 16 15.47 39.63 -28.93
CA SER A 16 15.32 41.07 -29.10
C SER A 16 14.61 41.41 -30.41
N CYS A 17 13.37 41.90 -30.35
CA CYS A 17 12.74 42.60 -31.48
C CYS A 17 13.24 44.06 -31.50
N ALA A 18 14.34 44.30 -32.23
CA ALA A 18 14.70 45.65 -32.62
C ALA A 18 13.81 46.09 -33.78
N ALA A 19 12.93 47.06 -33.53
CA ALA A 19 12.18 47.75 -34.56
C ALA A 19 13.14 48.63 -35.38
N VAL A 20 13.36 48.27 -36.65
CA VAL A 20 13.93 49.17 -37.65
C VAL A 20 12.91 49.32 -38.76
N VAL A 21 12.25 50.48 -38.76
CA VAL A 21 11.34 50.91 -39.82
C VAL A 21 12.19 51.53 -40.92
N TYR A 22 12.35 50.83 -42.04
CA TYR A 22 12.71 51.44 -43.32
C TYR A 22 11.55 51.29 -44.29
N ALA A 23 11.04 52.43 -44.72
CA ALA A 23 9.92 52.55 -45.64
C ALA A 23 10.36 52.21 -47.08
N GLN A 24 9.80 51.15 -47.63
CA GLN A 24 9.57 51.00 -49.07
C GLN A 24 8.16 50.41 -49.27
N THR A 25 7.22 51.28 -49.63
CA THR A 25 6.00 50.89 -50.36
C THR A 25 6.45 50.64 -51.81
N VAL A 26 6.04 49.64 -52.58
CA VAL A 26 4.72 49.19 -53.04
C VAL A 26 5.00 47.82 -53.70
N GLU A 27 4.25 46.73 -53.48
CA GLU A 27 3.10 46.32 -54.31
C GLU A 27 2.45 45.08 -53.63
N GLY A 28 1.17 45.17 -53.25
CA GLY A 28 0.37 44.01 -52.85
C GLY A 28 0.06 43.81 -51.36
N LEU A 29 0.42 44.74 -50.47
CA LEU A 29 0.06 44.66 -49.04
C LEU A 29 -1.15 45.55 -48.71
N ASP A 30 -2.34 44.95 -48.75
CA ASP A 30 -3.60 45.61 -48.41
C ASP A 30 -3.74 45.78 -46.89
N LEU A 31 -3.43 46.98 -46.40
CA LEU A 31 -3.55 47.35 -44.98
C LEU A 31 -4.99 47.24 -44.47
N GLY A 32 -5.99 47.46 -45.32
CA GLY A 32 -7.40 47.29 -44.96
C GLY A 32 -7.75 45.82 -44.75
N ALA A 33 -7.24 44.93 -45.62
CA ALA A 33 -7.36 43.48 -45.43
C ALA A 33 -6.63 42.98 -44.17
N ILE A 34 -5.46 43.57 -43.83
CA ILE A 34 -4.73 43.23 -42.59
C ILE A 34 -5.50 43.70 -41.37
N GLN A 35 -6.02 44.92 -41.36
CA GLN A 35 -6.79 45.45 -40.24
C GLN A 35 -8.09 44.67 -40.04
N LYS A 36 -8.80 44.34 -41.12
CA LYS A 36 -9.99 43.50 -41.06
C LYS A 36 -9.70 42.10 -40.50
N ARG A 37 -8.60 41.46 -40.90
CA ARG A 37 -8.16 40.16 -40.34
C ARG A 37 -7.70 40.28 -38.89
N ALA A 38 -7.10 41.41 -38.50
CA ALA A 38 -6.73 41.69 -37.12
C ALA A 38 -7.97 41.86 -36.23
N ASP A 39 -9.01 42.54 -36.73
CA ASP A 39 -10.28 42.70 -36.02
C ASP A 39 -11.04 41.37 -35.91
N GLU A 40 -11.03 40.55 -36.96
CA GLU A 40 -11.61 39.20 -36.98
C GLU A 40 -10.88 38.25 -36.01
N SER A 41 -9.55 38.23 -36.04
CA SER A 41 -8.74 37.43 -35.10
C SER A 41 -8.85 37.93 -33.66
N ALA A 42 -9.06 39.23 -33.43
CA ALA A 42 -9.36 39.78 -32.12
C ALA A 42 -10.76 39.37 -31.62
N ALA A 43 -11.75 39.26 -32.51
CA ALA A 43 -13.09 38.77 -32.17
C ALA A 43 -13.06 37.27 -31.82
N ASP A 44 -12.35 36.47 -32.62
CA ASP A 44 -12.19 35.03 -32.39
C ASP A 44 -11.42 34.73 -31.09
N ALA A 45 -10.36 35.49 -30.81
CA ALA A 45 -9.62 35.37 -29.56
C ALA A 45 -10.51 35.66 -28.34
N LYS A 46 -11.37 36.69 -28.42
CA LYS A 46 -12.35 37.00 -27.37
C LYS A 46 -13.38 35.88 -27.20
N ALA A 47 -13.89 35.32 -28.29
CA ALA A 47 -14.84 34.21 -28.24
C ALA A 47 -14.22 32.97 -27.59
N PHE A 48 -12.97 32.64 -27.94
CA PHE A 48 -12.23 31.54 -27.33
C PHE A 48 -11.98 31.76 -25.84
N VAL A 49 -11.52 32.96 -25.44
CA VAL A 49 -11.32 33.29 -24.01
C VAL A 49 -12.62 33.13 -23.24
N ASN A 50 -13.75 33.63 -23.76
CA ASN A 50 -15.05 33.48 -23.12
C ASN A 50 -15.48 32.00 -22.99
N ASP A 51 -15.21 31.16 -24.00
CA ASP A 51 -15.51 29.74 -23.93
C ASP A 51 -14.66 29.01 -22.88
N VAL A 52 -13.37 29.35 -22.80
CA VAL A 52 -12.46 28.80 -21.78
C VAL A 52 -12.92 29.20 -20.37
N MET A 53 -13.29 30.47 -20.15
CA MET A 53 -13.79 30.92 -18.85
C MET A 53 -15.08 30.19 -18.47
N ARG A 54 -16.04 30.05 -19.40
CA ARG A 54 -17.29 29.31 -19.18
C ARG A 54 -17.04 27.84 -18.81
N ARG A 55 -16.08 27.18 -19.45
CA ARG A 55 -15.70 25.80 -19.11
C ARG A 55 -15.02 25.72 -17.74
N SER A 56 -14.17 26.70 -17.42
CA SER A 56 -13.49 26.79 -16.12
C SER A 56 -14.49 26.93 -14.97
N ASP A 57 -15.53 27.75 -15.14
CA ASP A 57 -16.57 27.93 -14.12
C ASP A 57 -17.35 26.63 -13.86
N GLY A 58 -17.65 25.86 -14.92
CA GLY A 58 -18.30 24.55 -14.79
C GLY A 58 -17.45 23.54 -14.01
N VAL A 59 -16.14 23.49 -14.27
CA VAL A 59 -15.21 22.62 -13.55
C VAL A 59 -15.05 23.04 -12.08
N ALA A 60 -15.02 24.35 -11.81
CA ALA A 60 -14.93 24.86 -10.44
C ALA A 60 -16.18 24.49 -9.62
N GLU A 61 -17.35 24.51 -10.23
CA GLU A 61 -18.61 24.14 -9.56
C GLU A 61 -18.71 22.62 -9.34
N GLU A 62 -18.32 21.81 -10.32
CA GLU A 62 -18.27 20.35 -10.20
C GLU A 62 -17.28 19.90 -9.11
N ALA A 63 -16.13 20.56 -9.01
CA ALA A 63 -15.17 20.32 -7.95
C ALA A 63 -15.75 20.63 -6.56
N ARG A 64 -16.51 21.73 -6.42
CA ARG A 64 -17.20 22.07 -5.16
C ARG A 64 -18.25 21.04 -4.77
N GLN A 65 -19.08 20.61 -5.72
CA GLN A 65 -20.09 19.57 -5.47
C GLN A 65 -19.45 18.23 -5.10
N THR A 66 -18.30 17.90 -5.69
CA THR A 66 -17.55 16.68 -5.34
C THR A 66 -16.99 16.75 -3.92
N VAL A 67 -16.47 17.91 -3.49
CA VAL A 67 -16.00 18.11 -2.12
C VAL A 67 -17.17 18.04 -1.13
N GLU A 68 -18.26 18.75 -1.39
CA GLU A 68 -19.43 18.80 -0.51
C GLU A 68 -20.09 17.42 -0.35
N SER A 69 -20.26 16.67 -1.45
CA SER A 69 -20.77 15.29 -1.40
C SER A 69 -19.79 14.32 -0.72
N GLY A 70 -18.49 14.53 -0.88
CA GLY A 70 -17.45 13.79 -0.15
C GLY A 70 -17.51 14.02 1.36
N GLU A 71 -17.65 15.27 1.79
CA GLU A 71 -17.79 15.65 3.19
C GLU A 71 -19.09 15.12 3.80
N ALA A 72 -20.22 15.21 3.10
CA ALA A 72 -21.50 14.67 3.56
C ALA A 72 -21.46 13.14 3.74
N ASN A 73 -20.85 12.42 2.79
CA ASN A 73 -20.66 10.98 2.90
C ASN A 73 -19.72 10.61 4.07
N HIS A 74 -18.65 11.41 4.27
CA HIS A 74 -17.73 11.23 5.38
C HIS A 74 -18.42 11.46 6.74
N GLN A 75 -19.23 12.51 6.87
CA GLN A 75 -19.99 12.78 8.09
C GLN A 75 -20.97 11.65 8.42
N GLN A 76 -21.72 11.13 7.44
CA GLN A 76 -22.59 9.97 7.65
C GLN A 76 -21.81 8.73 8.11
N TYR A 77 -20.60 8.52 7.59
CA TYR A 77 -19.74 7.40 7.99
C TYR A 77 -19.20 7.57 9.42
N VAL A 78 -18.74 8.76 9.78
CA VAL A 78 -18.24 9.09 11.13
C VAL A 78 -19.35 8.99 12.18
N GLU A 79 -20.57 9.43 11.86
CA GLU A 79 -21.75 9.29 12.73
C GLU A 79 -22.19 7.83 12.90
N ALA A 80 -22.06 7.00 11.85
CA ALA A 80 -22.43 5.60 11.91
C ALA A 80 -21.44 4.72 12.70
N GLN A 81 -20.17 5.12 12.83
CA GLN A 81 -19.12 4.29 13.44
C GLN A 81 -18.45 4.87 14.69
N GLY A 82 -18.74 6.11 15.07
CA GLY A 82 -18.19 6.72 16.28
C GLY A 82 -16.73 7.13 16.13
N SER A 83 -16.42 8.37 16.52
CA SER A 83 -15.10 8.98 16.45
C SER A 83 -14.06 8.22 17.29
N ALA A 84 -13.15 7.50 16.64
CA ALA A 84 -11.91 7.02 17.25
C ALA A 84 -10.80 8.03 16.96
N GLU A 85 -10.59 8.97 17.88
CA GLU A 85 -9.42 9.86 17.85
C GLU A 85 -8.11 9.04 17.90
N GLY A 86 -7.19 9.37 17.00
CA GLY A 86 -5.79 8.92 17.03
C GLY A 86 -5.48 7.78 16.06
N ALA A 87 -4.43 7.99 15.25
CA ALA A 87 -3.99 7.26 14.05
C ALA A 87 -4.76 7.65 12.76
N SER A 88 -3.99 8.10 11.76
CA SER A 88 -4.47 8.56 10.46
C SER A 88 -5.44 7.55 9.83
N GLU A 89 -6.62 8.02 9.44
CA GLU A 89 -7.69 7.25 8.81
C GLU A 89 -7.22 6.53 7.53
N LEU A 90 -6.28 7.14 6.81
CA LEU A 90 -5.61 6.52 5.66
C LEU A 90 -4.83 5.25 6.03
N ASP A 91 -4.22 5.19 7.22
CA ASP A 91 -3.47 4.02 7.71
C ASP A 91 -4.41 2.86 8.02
N ARG A 92 -5.60 3.16 8.56
CA ARG A 92 -6.64 2.17 8.84
C ARG A 92 -7.27 1.66 7.55
N MET A 93 -7.58 2.55 6.60
CA MET A 93 -8.12 2.16 5.29
C MET A 93 -7.10 1.35 4.48
N MET A 94 -5.81 1.71 4.52
CA MET A 94 -4.73 0.94 3.89
C MET A 94 -4.54 -0.44 4.55
N ALA A 95 -4.66 -0.53 5.88
CA ALA A 95 -4.58 -1.80 6.60
C ALA A 95 -5.75 -2.75 6.28
N ASP A 96 -6.94 -2.22 6.00
CA ASP A 96 -8.15 -3.00 5.69
C ASP A 96 -8.18 -3.46 4.23
N VAL A 97 -7.72 -2.63 3.28
CA VAL A 97 -7.65 -2.96 1.85
C VAL A 97 -6.54 -3.98 1.54
N THR A 98 -5.42 -3.94 2.27
CA THR A 98 -4.28 -4.83 2.03
C THR A 98 -4.33 -6.13 2.83
N GLY A 99 -5.28 -6.29 3.76
CA GLY A 99 -5.32 -7.43 4.66
C GLY A 99 -4.03 -7.51 5.50
N LYS A 100 -3.78 -6.48 6.33
CA LYS A 100 -2.87 -6.47 7.50
C LYS A 100 -1.62 -7.37 7.40
N MET A 101 -0.89 -7.31 6.29
CA MET A 101 0.56 -7.44 6.31
C MET A 101 1.10 -6.14 5.71
N PRO A 102 2.03 -5.43 6.38
CA PRO A 102 2.72 -4.32 5.75
C PRO A 102 3.30 -4.83 4.44
N THR A 103 2.92 -4.23 3.32
CA THR A 103 3.54 -4.52 2.03
C THR A 103 4.98 -4.02 2.09
N GLY A 104 5.87 -4.88 2.57
CA GLY A 104 7.29 -4.60 2.84
C GLY A 104 7.78 -5.41 4.04
N GLU A 105 7.08 -5.34 5.17
CA GLU A 105 7.61 -5.84 6.44
C GLU A 105 6.96 -7.17 6.86
N ALA A 106 7.74 -8.26 6.79
CA ALA A 106 7.27 -9.58 7.18
C ALA A 106 7.14 -9.72 8.72
N PRO A 107 6.02 -10.27 9.23
CA PRO A 107 5.82 -10.43 10.67
C PRO A 107 6.89 -11.31 11.29
N GLN A 108 7.35 -10.94 12.49
CA GLN A 108 8.50 -11.62 13.12
C GLN A 108 8.20 -13.05 13.60
N PHE A 109 6.92 -13.41 13.75
CA PHE A 109 6.45 -14.77 14.00
C PHE A 109 5.45 -15.18 12.92
N ILE A 110 5.82 -16.20 12.13
CA ILE A 110 5.09 -16.66 10.95
C ILE A 110 4.73 -18.13 11.11
N VAL A 111 3.47 -18.45 10.89
CA VAL A 111 2.95 -19.82 10.91
C VAL A 111 2.40 -20.19 9.54
N PHE A 112 2.99 -21.18 8.91
CA PHE A 112 2.60 -21.67 7.60
C PHE A 112 1.52 -22.74 7.75
N ALA A 113 0.39 -22.53 7.07
CA ALA A 113 -0.76 -23.42 7.13
C ALA A 113 -1.34 -23.73 5.74
N SER A 114 -2.21 -24.74 5.69
CA SER A 114 -3.01 -25.09 4.50
C SER A 114 -4.43 -25.43 4.90
N LEU A 115 -5.39 -25.10 4.03
CA LEU A 115 -6.79 -25.50 4.19
C LEU A 115 -7.02 -27.00 3.99
N SER A 116 -6.02 -27.74 3.50
CA SER A 116 -6.06 -29.21 3.49
C SER A 116 -5.87 -29.82 4.89
N MET A 117 -5.50 -29.02 5.89
CA MET A 117 -5.39 -29.47 7.28
C MET A 117 -6.79 -29.68 7.90
N PRO A 118 -6.95 -30.60 8.86
CA PRO A 118 -8.20 -30.75 9.60
C PRO A 118 -8.61 -29.46 10.33
N PRO A 119 -9.91 -29.10 10.35
CA PRO A 119 -10.40 -27.91 11.06
C PRO A 119 -10.03 -27.89 12.54
N GLU A 120 -10.00 -29.05 13.20
CA GLU A 120 -9.64 -29.19 14.62
C GLU A 120 -8.20 -28.80 14.93
N SER A 121 -7.29 -28.91 13.95
CA SER A 121 -5.91 -28.43 14.08
C SER A 121 -5.78 -26.97 13.66
N LEU A 122 -6.53 -26.55 12.64
CA LEU A 122 -6.42 -25.22 12.06
C LEU A 122 -7.01 -24.11 12.95
N LYS A 123 -8.14 -24.38 13.62
CA LYS A 123 -8.79 -23.45 14.56
C LYS A 123 -7.85 -22.97 15.69
N PRO A 124 -7.32 -23.87 16.54
CA PRO A 124 -6.42 -23.46 17.61
C PRO A 124 -5.12 -22.86 17.07
N LEU A 125 -4.64 -23.31 15.92
CA LEU A 125 -3.45 -22.75 15.27
C LEU A 125 -3.64 -21.27 14.92
N ILE A 126 -4.76 -20.91 14.30
CA ILE A 126 -5.05 -19.52 13.93
C ILE A 126 -5.29 -18.67 15.18
N ARG A 127 -6.09 -19.17 16.12
CA ARG A 127 -6.40 -18.48 17.37
C ARG A 127 -5.13 -18.17 18.18
N ASP A 128 -4.31 -19.18 18.43
CA ASP A 128 -3.13 -19.03 19.29
C ASP A 128 -2.04 -18.21 18.61
N THR A 129 -1.87 -18.33 17.29
CA THR A 129 -0.95 -17.48 16.52
C THR A 129 -1.36 -16.00 16.58
N SER A 130 -2.65 -15.71 16.39
CA SER A 130 -3.19 -14.36 16.49
C SER A 130 -2.98 -13.77 17.90
N LYS A 131 -3.29 -14.55 18.96
CA LYS A 131 -3.02 -14.15 20.36
C LYS A 131 -1.53 -13.90 20.66
N ALA A 132 -0.65 -14.66 20.03
CA ALA A 132 0.80 -14.47 20.16
C ALA A 132 1.31 -13.23 19.40
N GLY A 133 0.47 -12.58 18.58
CA GLY A 133 0.83 -11.46 17.72
C GLY A 133 1.64 -11.87 16.50
N GLY A 134 1.49 -13.12 16.04
CA GLY A 134 2.08 -13.61 14.79
C GLY A 134 1.05 -13.65 13.67
N ALA A 135 1.52 -13.97 12.45
CA ALA A 135 0.67 -14.14 11.29
C ALA A 135 0.62 -15.60 10.82
N VAL A 136 -0.54 -16.05 10.37
CA VAL A 136 -0.72 -17.33 9.68
C VAL A 136 -0.73 -17.08 8.18
N VAL A 137 0.18 -17.73 7.47
CA VAL A 137 0.38 -17.55 6.02
C VAL A 137 -0.02 -18.82 5.28
N PHE A 138 -0.87 -18.64 4.26
CA PHE A 138 -1.26 -19.68 3.32
C PHE A 138 -0.51 -19.52 2.00
N GLN A 139 -0.23 -20.64 1.35
CA GLN A 139 0.53 -20.63 0.09
C GLN A 139 -0.28 -20.03 -1.07
N GLY A 140 -1.60 -20.17 -1.03
CA GLY A 140 -2.50 -19.77 -2.10
C GLY A 140 -3.92 -20.25 -1.87
N PHE A 141 -4.73 -20.14 -2.92
CA PHE A 141 -6.13 -20.56 -2.87
C PHE A 141 -6.26 -22.06 -3.15
N PRO A 142 -7.03 -22.81 -2.33
CA PRO A 142 -7.31 -24.21 -2.60
C PRO A 142 -8.07 -24.32 -3.93
N GLY A 143 -7.57 -25.17 -4.83
CA GLY A 143 -8.18 -25.39 -6.15
C GLY A 143 -8.29 -24.12 -7.01
N ASN A 144 -7.42 -23.11 -6.80
CA ASN A 144 -7.46 -21.82 -7.50
C ASN A 144 -8.78 -21.04 -7.32
N SER A 145 -9.48 -21.25 -6.18
CA SER A 145 -10.77 -20.62 -5.90
C SER A 145 -10.74 -19.77 -4.64
N MET A 146 -10.88 -18.45 -4.81
CA MET A 146 -11.05 -17.49 -3.71
C MET A 146 -12.29 -17.82 -2.86
N LYS A 147 -13.38 -18.25 -3.50
CA LYS A 147 -14.62 -18.62 -2.80
C LYS A 147 -14.41 -19.81 -1.87
N ALA A 148 -13.68 -20.83 -2.34
CA ALA A 148 -13.34 -21.99 -1.52
C ALA A 148 -12.44 -21.61 -0.34
N PHE A 149 -11.49 -20.69 -0.54
CA PHE A 149 -10.67 -20.13 0.53
C PHE A 149 -11.52 -19.45 1.60
N GLN A 150 -12.37 -18.49 1.20
CA GLN A 150 -13.25 -17.77 2.12
C GLN A 150 -14.17 -18.71 2.90
N GLN A 151 -14.76 -19.71 2.24
CA GLN A 151 -15.61 -20.71 2.90
C GLN A 151 -14.84 -21.62 3.86
N GLY A 152 -13.60 -21.98 3.53
CA GLY A 152 -12.73 -22.77 4.42
C GLY A 152 -12.36 -21.97 5.67
N ILE A 153 -11.95 -20.72 5.47
CA ILE A 153 -11.57 -19.80 6.54
C ILE A 153 -12.76 -19.46 7.45
N ALA A 154 -13.94 -19.18 6.88
CA ALA A 154 -15.16 -18.89 7.64
C ALA A 154 -15.60 -20.03 8.57
N LYS A 155 -15.19 -21.28 8.32
CA LYS A 155 -15.48 -22.44 9.18
C LYS A 155 -14.54 -22.55 10.39
N VAL A 156 -13.39 -21.87 10.35
CA VAL A 156 -12.34 -21.99 11.35
C VAL A 156 -12.10 -20.71 12.16
N ILE A 157 -12.62 -19.58 11.71
CA ILE A 157 -12.58 -18.33 12.46
C ILE A 157 -13.79 -18.25 13.39
N GLU A 158 -13.54 -17.96 14.67
CA GLU A 158 -14.60 -17.72 15.65
C GLU A 158 -15.17 -16.29 15.50
N PRO A 159 -16.47 -16.06 15.77
CA PRO A 159 -17.05 -14.71 15.78
C PRO A 159 -16.29 -13.79 16.75
N GLY A 160 -15.81 -12.65 16.26
CA GLY A 160 -15.03 -11.68 17.04
C GLY A 160 -13.53 -11.99 17.14
N GLN A 161 -13.05 -13.07 16.52
CA GLN A 161 -11.62 -13.36 16.42
C GLN A 161 -10.96 -12.44 15.39
N GLU A 162 -9.87 -11.77 15.77
CA GLU A 162 -9.13 -10.91 14.85
C GLU A 162 -8.53 -11.73 13.71
N THR A 163 -9.03 -11.47 12.50
CA THR A 163 -8.58 -12.11 11.25
C THR A 163 -7.37 -11.41 10.63
N GLY A 164 -6.95 -10.27 11.21
CA GLY A 164 -5.85 -9.44 10.71
C GLY A 164 -4.48 -10.14 10.70
N ALA A 165 -4.39 -11.33 11.26
CA ALA A 165 -3.19 -12.17 11.23
C ALA A 165 -3.15 -13.14 10.05
N LEU A 166 -4.14 -13.17 9.14
CA LEU A 166 -4.17 -14.12 8.03
C LEU A 166 -3.62 -13.51 6.74
N GLY A 167 -2.62 -14.15 6.15
CA GLY A 167 -1.97 -13.73 4.92
C GLY A 167 -1.95 -14.82 3.85
N ILE A 168 -1.85 -14.42 2.59
CA ILE A 168 -1.54 -15.33 1.47
C ILE A 168 -0.28 -14.83 0.80
N ASP A 169 0.83 -15.53 0.99
CA ASP A 169 2.09 -15.16 0.33
C ASP A 169 2.92 -16.42 -0.04
N PRO A 170 2.88 -16.86 -1.31
CA PRO A 170 3.71 -17.97 -1.76
C PRO A 170 5.22 -17.67 -1.73
N ARG A 171 5.63 -16.40 -1.64
CA ARG A 171 7.04 -16.00 -1.57
C ARG A 171 7.62 -16.35 -0.21
N LEU A 172 6.87 -16.20 0.88
CA LEU A 172 7.31 -16.62 2.22
C LEU A 172 7.55 -18.14 2.29
N PHE A 173 6.69 -18.94 1.68
CA PHE A 173 6.89 -20.39 1.59
C PHE A 173 8.20 -20.74 0.86
N ARG A 174 8.55 -20.00 -0.20
CA ARG A 174 9.80 -20.19 -0.93
C ARG A 174 11.01 -19.68 -0.16
N ALA A 175 10.91 -18.53 0.49
CA ALA A 175 12.00 -17.91 1.25
C ALA A 175 12.48 -18.81 2.40
N PHE A 176 11.55 -19.46 3.12
CA PHE A 176 11.87 -20.34 4.25
C PHE A 176 11.93 -21.84 3.89
N ASP A 177 11.90 -22.19 2.60
CA ASP A 177 11.85 -23.58 2.08
C ASP A 177 10.84 -24.47 2.84
N VAL A 178 9.62 -23.97 2.98
CA VAL A 178 8.54 -24.67 3.68
C VAL A 178 7.84 -25.61 2.70
N LYS A 179 8.13 -26.90 2.83
CA LYS A 179 7.53 -27.99 2.03
C LYS A 179 6.39 -28.72 2.74
N THR A 180 6.32 -28.62 4.06
CA THR A 180 5.37 -29.34 4.91
C THR A 180 4.73 -28.37 5.89
N VAL A 181 3.41 -28.49 6.06
CA VAL A 181 2.62 -27.69 7.00
C VAL A 181 1.96 -28.58 8.06
N PRO A 182 1.74 -28.08 9.29
CA PRO A 182 2.10 -26.75 9.76
C PRO A 182 3.62 -26.60 9.97
N ALA A 183 4.11 -25.40 9.70
CA ALA A 183 5.48 -25.00 10.00
C ALA A 183 5.50 -23.62 10.68
N PHE A 184 6.45 -23.43 11.56
CA PHE A 184 6.57 -22.26 12.41
C PHE A 184 7.94 -21.66 12.20
N VAL A 185 7.99 -20.36 12.00
CA VAL A 185 9.22 -19.61 11.79
C VAL A 185 9.20 -18.36 12.66
N VAL A 186 10.29 -18.11 13.37
CA VAL A 186 10.52 -16.86 14.08
C VAL A 186 11.79 -16.23 13.54
N VAL A 187 11.70 -15.01 13.01
CA VAL A 187 12.83 -14.25 12.50
C VAL A 187 13.37 -13.30 13.57
N SER A 188 14.68 -13.04 13.55
CA SER A 188 15.33 -12.12 14.49
C SER A 188 15.09 -10.64 14.18
N THR A 189 14.79 -10.34 12.92
CA THR A 189 14.63 -8.99 12.37
C THR A 189 13.60 -9.01 11.27
N ASP A 190 13.02 -7.84 11.02
CA ASP A 190 12.15 -7.63 9.86
C ASP A 190 12.96 -7.77 8.56
N PHE A 191 12.29 -8.16 7.48
CA PHE A 191 12.93 -8.34 6.18
C PHE A 191 11.94 -8.14 5.04
N ASP A 192 12.45 -7.57 3.95
CA ASP A 192 11.69 -7.34 2.73
C ASP A 192 11.73 -8.55 1.79
N LEU A 193 10.56 -8.94 1.31
CA LEU A 193 10.42 -9.95 0.26
C LEU A 193 10.65 -9.31 -1.10
N CYS A 194 11.67 -9.75 -1.80
CA CYS A 194 11.92 -9.24 -3.14
C CYS A 194 10.82 -9.63 -4.14
N ASP A 195 10.59 -8.73 -5.10
CA ASP A 195 9.52 -8.74 -6.10
C ASP A 195 10.08 -8.94 -7.51
N GLY A 196 10.86 -10.01 -7.70
CA GLY A 196 11.39 -10.41 -9.01
C GLY A 196 11.08 -11.88 -9.33
N LEU A 197 10.85 -12.20 -10.62
CA LEU A 197 10.63 -13.57 -11.09
C LEU A 197 11.80 -14.52 -10.73
N ASP A 198 13.03 -13.99 -10.73
CA ASP A 198 14.24 -14.74 -10.41
C ASP A 198 14.82 -14.42 -9.02
N CYS A 199 14.11 -13.61 -8.22
CA CYS A 199 14.64 -13.22 -6.92
C CYS A 199 14.36 -14.28 -5.85
N ARG A 200 15.44 -14.74 -5.19
CA ARG A 200 15.37 -15.53 -3.97
C ARG A 200 15.66 -14.60 -2.79
N THR A 201 14.64 -14.35 -1.98
CA THR A 201 14.84 -13.68 -0.69
C THR A 201 15.65 -14.61 0.22
N THR A 202 16.83 -14.18 0.65
CA THR A 202 17.55 -14.87 1.72
C THR A 202 16.90 -14.46 3.03
N PRO A 203 16.24 -15.38 3.75
CA PRO A 203 15.62 -15.04 5.02
C PRO A 203 16.69 -14.63 6.04
N PRO A 204 16.37 -13.71 6.97
CA PRO A 204 17.25 -13.38 8.08
C PRO A 204 17.48 -14.63 8.98
N PRO A 205 18.45 -14.57 9.91
CA PRO A 205 18.60 -15.59 10.94
C PRO A 205 17.26 -15.88 11.61
N HIS A 206 16.87 -17.16 11.63
CA HIS A 206 15.55 -17.57 12.06
C HIS A 206 15.58 -18.94 12.73
N ASP A 207 14.61 -19.17 13.59
CA ASP A 207 14.29 -20.47 14.13
C ASP A 207 13.13 -21.07 13.33
N ARG A 208 13.20 -22.37 13.02
CA ARG A 208 12.15 -23.09 12.29
C ARG A 208 11.82 -24.41 12.99
N MET A 209 10.53 -24.72 13.06
CA MET A 209 10.01 -26.00 13.52
C MET A 209 8.86 -26.43 12.59
N ALA A 210 8.76 -27.71 12.26
CA ALA A 210 7.67 -28.24 11.46
C ALA A 210 7.08 -29.48 12.15
N GLY A 211 5.77 -29.67 12.05
CA GLY A 211 5.06 -30.81 12.64
C GLY A 211 3.79 -30.40 13.37
N ASN A 212 2.96 -31.40 13.69
CA ASN A 212 1.70 -31.19 14.39
C ASN A 212 1.93 -30.93 15.90
N VAL A 213 2.37 -29.71 16.22
CA VAL A 213 2.64 -29.24 17.57
C VAL A 213 1.86 -27.96 17.86
N THR A 214 1.69 -27.63 19.15
CA THR A 214 0.97 -26.42 19.55
C THR A 214 1.85 -25.18 19.40
N VAL A 215 1.22 -24.02 19.16
CA VAL A 215 1.92 -22.72 19.10
C VAL A 215 2.70 -22.46 20.39
N ARG A 216 2.11 -22.76 21.54
CA ARG A 216 2.78 -22.63 22.85
C ARG A 216 4.07 -23.43 22.91
N TYR A 217 4.01 -24.72 22.55
CA TYR A 217 5.18 -25.61 22.60
C TYR A 217 6.31 -25.10 21.71
N VAL A 218 5.97 -24.62 20.51
CA VAL A 218 6.95 -24.04 19.58
C VAL A 218 7.62 -22.81 20.18
N LEU A 219 6.84 -21.88 20.72
CA LEU A 219 7.36 -20.64 21.32
C LEU A 219 8.21 -20.92 22.56
N GLU A 220 7.80 -21.87 23.41
CA GLU A 220 8.59 -22.33 24.55
C GLU A 220 9.93 -22.94 24.09
N SER A 221 9.89 -23.79 23.05
CA SER A 221 11.08 -24.44 22.50
C SER A 221 12.06 -23.43 21.91
N PHE A 222 11.58 -22.46 21.13
CA PHE A 222 12.42 -21.40 20.56
C PHE A 222 12.98 -20.46 21.63
N ALA A 223 12.17 -20.07 22.62
CA ALA A 223 12.62 -19.22 23.71
C ALA A 223 13.69 -19.91 24.57
N ALA A 224 13.53 -21.22 24.84
CA ALA A 224 14.50 -22.00 25.62
C ALA A 224 15.75 -22.38 24.81
N GLY A 225 15.63 -22.55 23.50
CA GLY A 225 16.73 -22.99 22.63
C GLY A 225 17.82 -21.95 22.39
N GLY A 226 17.58 -20.68 22.71
CA GLY A 226 18.58 -19.61 22.56
C GLY A 226 18.96 -19.28 21.11
N GLY A 227 18.13 -19.68 20.15
CA GLY A 227 18.32 -19.41 18.73
C GLY A 227 18.06 -17.94 18.34
N PRO A 228 18.26 -17.57 17.07
CA PRO A 228 18.13 -16.19 16.60
C PRO A 228 16.77 -15.54 16.90
N GLY A 229 15.69 -16.33 16.91
CA GLY A 229 14.33 -15.91 17.19
C GLY A 229 13.94 -15.97 18.67
N ALA A 230 14.81 -16.44 19.57
CA ALA A 230 14.46 -16.72 20.97
C ALA A 230 13.84 -15.52 21.72
N ARG A 231 14.34 -14.30 21.49
CA ARG A 231 13.78 -13.08 22.12
C ARG A 231 12.37 -12.76 21.64
N ILE A 232 12.13 -12.92 20.33
CA ILE A 232 10.82 -12.71 19.73
C ILE A 232 9.86 -13.80 20.21
N ALA A 233 10.30 -15.05 20.21
CA ALA A 233 9.54 -16.19 20.71
C ALA A 233 9.12 -15.99 22.18
N GLY A 234 10.03 -15.51 23.04
CA GLY A 234 9.72 -15.19 24.43
C GLY A 234 8.69 -14.06 24.59
N THR A 235 8.71 -13.06 23.70
CA THR A 235 7.71 -11.98 23.70
C THR A 235 6.35 -12.49 23.24
N ALA A 236 6.32 -13.26 22.15
CA ALA A 236 5.12 -13.90 21.63
C ALA A 236 4.49 -14.88 22.66
N LEU A 237 5.31 -15.63 23.39
CA LEU A 237 4.86 -16.54 24.46
C LEU A 237 4.18 -15.78 25.60
N LYS A 238 4.74 -14.63 26.02
CA LYS A 238 4.12 -13.77 27.04
C LYS A 238 2.75 -13.25 26.60
N ARG A 239 2.62 -12.81 25.34
CA ARG A 239 1.34 -12.37 24.77
C ARG A 239 0.30 -13.49 24.74
N LEU A 240 0.72 -14.69 24.32
CA LEU A 240 -0.13 -15.88 24.32
C LEU A 240 -0.67 -16.23 25.72
N GLY A 241 0.14 -16.00 26.76
CA GLY A 241 -0.25 -16.23 28.16
C GLY A 241 -1.08 -15.11 28.81
N ALA A 242 -1.02 -13.89 28.28
CA ALA A 242 -1.70 -12.71 28.85
C ALA A 242 -3.16 -12.54 28.40
N GLY A 243 -3.58 -13.23 27.32
CA GLY A 243 -4.95 -13.18 26.78
C GLY A 243 -5.84 -14.36 27.22
N GLY A 244 -5.68 -14.81 28.47
CA GLY A 244 -6.40 -15.94 29.07
C GLY A 244 -6.92 -15.61 30.46
#